data_AF-A0A372JMI7-F1
#
_entry.id   AF-A0A372JMI7-F1
#
_cell.length_a   1.000
_cell.length_b   1.000
_cell.length_c   1.000
_cell.angle_alpha   90.00
_cell.angle_beta   90.00
_cell.angle_gamma   90.00
#
_symmetry.space_group_name_H-M   'P 1'
#
loop_
_entity.id
_entity.type
_entity.pdbx_description
1 polymer ?
#
loop_
_entity_poly.entity_id
_entity_poly.type
_entity_poly.pdbx_seq_one_letter_code
_entity_poly.pdbx_strand_id
1 'polypeptide(L)'
;MNLDFSAEPAFSWYVVLMAVSGIAMLVAAATGLGSTARDRIIYAVVGLGMSGYAFYLLFIFSGGTYHMFFFVFLLPIVLLFQAVGAFFRRRRS
;
A
#
# COMPACT_ATOMS: atom_id res chain seq x y z
N MET A 1 12.19 -9.38 -14.17
CA MET A 1 11.05 -9.04 -13.28
C MET A 1 10.76 -10.28 -12.47
N ASN A 2 10.72 -10.18 -11.14
CA ASN A 2 10.68 -11.36 -10.26
C ASN A 2 9.27 -11.96 -10.06
N LEU A 3 8.30 -11.59 -10.91
CA LEU A 3 6.94 -12.14 -10.84
C LEU A 3 6.84 -13.37 -11.74
N ASP A 4 6.48 -14.50 -11.14
CA ASP A 4 6.12 -15.73 -11.85
C ASP A 4 4.81 -16.26 -11.27
N PHE A 5 3.70 -16.01 -11.98
CA PHE A 5 2.36 -16.42 -11.56
C PHE A 5 2.10 -17.91 -11.78
N SER A 6 2.93 -18.59 -12.57
CA SER A 6 2.80 -20.02 -12.86
C SER A 6 3.55 -20.85 -11.82
N ALA A 7 4.75 -20.41 -11.43
CA ALA A 7 5.57 -21.08 -10.43
C ALA A 7 5.21 -20.64 -9.00
N GLU A 8 5.08 -19.33 -8.75
CA GLU A 8 4.91 -18.74 -7.42
C GLU A 8 3.73 -17.73 -7.39
N PRO A 9 2.48 -18.21 -7.57
CA PRO A 9 1.31 -17.35 -7.64
C PRO A 9 1.06 -16.55 -6.36
N ALA A 10 1.33 -17.14 -5.19
CA ALA A 10 1.10 -16.47 -3.90
C ALA A 10 2.06 -15.28 -3.69
N PHE A 11 3.36 -15.49 -3.97
CA PHE A 11 4.35 -14.42 -3.94
C PHE A 11 4.01 -13.31 -4.94
N SER A 12 3.69 -13.69 -6.17
CA SER A 12 3.42 -12.74 -7.23
C SER A 12 2.21 -11.86 -6.90
N TRP A 13 1.12 -12.44 -6.40
CA TRP A 13 -0.04 -11.67 -5.95
C TRP A 13 0.24 -10.83 -4.72
N TYR A 14 1.01 -11.34 -3.74
CA TYR A 14 1.42 -10.56 -2.58
C TYR A 14 2.15 -9.28 -2.99
N VAL A 15 3.12 -9.38 -3.89
CA VAL A 15 3.90 -8.23 -4.39
C VAL A 15 3.01 -7.24 -5.16
N VAL A 16 2.12 -7.74 -6.01
CA VAL A 16 1.16 -6.90 -6.78
C VAL A 16 0.22 -6.15 -5.83
N LEU A 17 -0.41 -6.85 -4.89
CA LEU A 17 -1.30 -6.23 -3.91
C LEU A 17 -0.57 -5.19 -3.06
N MET A 18 0.68 -5.47 -2.68
CA MET A 18 1.53 -4.55 -1.94
C MET A 18 1.82 -3.28 -2.75
N ALA A 19 2.20 -3.43 -4.02
CA ALA A 19 2.48 -2.30 -4.91
C ALA A 19 1.23 -1.43 -5.10
N VAL A 20 0.08 -2.04 -5.41
CA VAL A 20 -1.19 -1.33 -5.63
C VAL A 20 -1.62 -0.58 -4.37
N SER A 21 -1.55 -1.23 -3.21
CA SER A 21 -1.92 -0.62 -1.92
C SER A 21 -0.98 0.53 -1.55
N GLY A 22 0.33 0.35 -1.76
CA GLY A 22 1.34 1.38 -1.52
C GLY A 22 1.10 2.62 -2.38
N ILE A 23 0.84 2.43 -3.68
CA ILE A 23 0.51 3.54 -4.60
C ILE A 23 -0.78 4.24 -4.18
N ALA A 24 -1.83 3.49 -3.84
CA ALA A 24 -3.10 4.07 -3.38
C ALA A 24 -2.91 4.95 -2.13
N MET A 25 -2.08 4.51 -1.18
CA MET A 25 -1.71 5.29 0.01
C MET A 25 -0.96 6.57 -0.34
N LEU A 26 -0.01 6.51 -1.28
CA LEU A 26 0.73 7.69 -1.75
C LEU A 26 -0.21 8.69 -2.45
N VAL A 27 -1.15 8.21 -3.26
CA VAL A 27 -2.18 9.04 -3.89
C VAL A 27 -3.07 9.70 -2.84
N ALA A 28 -3.49 8.97 -1.80
CA ALA A 28 -4.26 9.52 -0.70
C ALA A 28 -3.47 10.60 0.09
N ALA A 29 -2.18 10.38 0.31
CA ALA A 29 -1.30 11.36 0.95
C ALA A 29 -1.16 12.65 0.11
N ALA A 30 -0.96 12.49 -1.20
CA ALA A 30 -0.76 13.60 -2.14
C ALA A 30 -2.03 14.44 -2.29
N THR A 31 -3.18 13.79 -2.52
CA THR A 31 -4.47 14.45 -2.74
C THR A 31 -5.14 14.92 -1.46
N GLY A 32 -4.75 14.37 -0.31
CA GLY A 32 -5.25 14.74 1.01
C GLY A 32 -6.64 14.19 1.34
N LEU A 33 -7.52 13.87 0.37
CA LEU A 33 -8.85 13.24 0.55
C LEU A 33 -9.68 13.74 1.77
N GLY A 34 -9.52 14.99 2.16
CA GLY A 34 -10.17 15.57 3.35
C GLY A 34 -9.66 15.06 4.71
N SER A 35 -8.54 14.35 4.73
CA SER A 35 -7.80 13.92 5.90
C SER A 35 -6.92 15.04 6.48
N THR A 36 -6.53 14.89 7.75
CA THR A 36 -5.69 15.88 8.44
C THR A 36 -4.23 15.82 7.95
N ALA A 37 -3.43 16.85 8.23
CA ALA A 37 -1.99 16.83 7.89
C ALA A 37 -1.27 15.61 8.52
N ARG A 38 -1.67 15.22 9.73
CA ARG A 38 -1.16 14.02 10.41
C ARG A 38 -1.47 12.75 9.61
N ASP A 39 -2.70 12.59 9.16
CA ASP A 39 -3.12 11.41 8.40
C ASP A 39 -2.36 11.31 7.08
N ARG A 40 -2.14 12.43 6.40
CA ARG A 40 -1.36 12.49 5.15
C ARG A 40 0.08 12.01 5.35
N ILE A 41 0.71 12.39 6.46
CA ILE A 41 2.06 11.91 6.81
C ILE A 41 2.04 10.40 7.04
N ILE A 42 1.04 9.88 7.77
CA ILE A 42 0.89 8.44 7.99
C ILE A 42 0.73 7.72 6.64
N TYR A 43 -0.14 8.24 5.75
CA TYR A 43 -0.37 7.65 4.43
C TYR A 43 0.91 7.65 3.58
N ALA A 44 1.70 8.73 3.64
CA ALA A 44 2.95 8.83 2.92
C ALA A 44 3.97 7.80 3.43
N VAL A 45 4.16 7.70 4.75
CA VAL A 45 5.13 6.76 5.35
C VAL A 45 4.74 5.31 5.07
N VAL A 46 3.47 4.95 5.25
CA VAL A 46 2.99 3.59 4.97
C VAL A 46 3.08 3.29 3.47
N GLY A 47 2.65 4.22 2.62
CA GLY A 47 2.71 4.09 1.18
C GLY A 47 4.13 3.92 0.64
N LEU A 48 5.09 4.68 1.18
CA LEU A 48 6.51 4.54 0.85
C LEU A 48 7.07 3.19 1.30
N GLY A 49 6.75 2.74 2.51
CA GLY A 49 7.20 1.44 3.01
C GLY A 49 6.70 0.28 2.14
N MET A 50 5.40 0.27 1.82
CA MET A 50 4.81 -0.77 0.97
C MET A 50 5.35 -0.71 -0.47
N SER A 51 5.38 0.48 -1.08
CA SER A 51 5.86 0.63 -2.46
C SER A 51 7.35 0.32 -2.58
N GLY A 52 8.15 0.75 -1.61
CA GLY A 52 9.58 0.46 -1.53
C GLY A 52 9.86 -1.03 -1.37
N TYR A 53 9.12 -1.71 -0.49
CA TYR A 53 9.30 -3.16 -0.32
C TYR A 53 8.82 -3.96 -1.54
N ALA A 54 7.69 -3.58 -2.14
CA ALA A 54 7.24 -4.17 -3.40
C ALA A 54 8.28 -3.96 -4.52
N PHE A 55 8.83 -2.75 -4.65
CA PHE A 55 9.88 -2.44 -5.61
C PHE A 55 11.13 -3.30 -5.38
N TYR A 56 11.57 -3.43 -4.14
CA TYR A 56 12.67 -4.31 -3.76
C TYR A 56 12.42 -5.75 -4.21
N LEU A 57 11.24 -6.31 -3.88
CA LEU A 57 10.88 -7.69 -4.25
C LEU A 57 10.74 -7.91 -5.76
N LEU A 58 10.33 -6.88 -6.52
CA LEU A 58 10.11 -6.94 -7.96
C LEU A 58 11.39 -6.87 -8.80
N PHE A 59 12.32 -5.99 -8.40
CA PHE A 59 13.45 -5.57 -9.24
C PHE A 59 14.81 -5.92 -8.68
N ILE A 60 14.95 -6.00 -7.35
CA ILE A 60 16.25 -6.15 -6.67
C ILE A 60 16.41 -7.56 -6.10
N PHE A 61 15.33 -8.14 -5.58
CA PHE A 61 15.34 -9.45 -4.98
C PHE A 61 15.60 -10.53 -6.04
N SER A 62 16.67 -11.30 -5.84
CA SER A 62 17.16 -12.33 -6.77
C SER A 62 16.99 -13.76 -6.26
N GLY A 63 16.29 -13.95 -5.13
CA GLY A 63 16.02 -15.25 -4.51
C GLY A 63 16.50 -15.33 -3.06
N GLY A 64 15.96 -16.29 -2.31
CA GLY A 64 16.22 -16.49 -0.89
C GLY A 64 14.94 -16.55 -0.06
N THR A 65 15.05 -16.31 1.25
CA THR A 65 13.88 -16.24 2.15
C THR A 65 13.35 -14.81 2.19
N TYR A 66 12.06 -14.63 1.96
CA TYR A 66 11.35 -13.37 2.13
C TYR A 66 10.29 -13.51 3.23
N HIS A 67 9.90 -12.39 3.82
CA HIS A 67 8.87 -12.37 4.85
C HIS A 67 7.60 -11.72 4.31
N MET A 68 6.50 -12.46 4.35
CA MET A 68 5.18 -11.95 4.00
C MET A 68 4.52 -11.31 5.20
N PHE A 69 4.50 -9.98 5.22
CA PHE A 69 3.91 -9.22 6.31
C PHE A 69 2.45 -8.89 6.00
N PHE A 70 1.57 -9.90 5.95
CA PHE A 70 0.16 -9.70 5.62
C PHE A 70 -0.56 -8.72 6.55
N PHE A 71 -0.12 -8.62 7.80
CA PHE A 71 -0.65 -7.63 8.76
C PHE A 71 -0.38 -6.18 8.35
N VAL A 72 0.63 -5.91 7.51
CA VAL A 72 0.93 -4.57 7.01
C VAL A 72 -0.20 -4.07 6.11
N PHE A 73 -1.05 -4.95 5.58
CA PHE A 73 -2.25 -4.56 4.82
C PHE A 73 -3.45 -4.15 5.69
N LEU A 74 -3.49 -4.51 6.97
CA LEU A 74 -4.57 -4.06 7.87
C LEU A 74 -4.54 -2.54 8.07
N LEU A 75 -3.35 -1.98 8.25
CA LEU A 75 -3.13 -0.53 8.38
C LEU A 75 -3.69 0.27 7.20
N PRO A 76 -3.28 0.04 5.93
CA PRO A 76 -3.79 0.77 4.79
C PRO A 76 -5.29 0.55 4.62
N ILE A 77 -5.84 -0.64 4.88
CA ILE A 77 -7.28 -0.88 4.79
C ILE A 77 -8.04 0.02 5.78
N VAL A 78 -7.66 0.00 7.06
CA VAL A 78 -8.30 0.81 8.12
C VAL A 78 -8.17 2.31 7.83
N LEU A 79 -6.99 2.74 7.39
CA LEU A 79 -6.70 4.14 7.07
C LEU A 79 -7.44 4.61 5.81
N LEU A 80 -7.55 3.77 4.79
CA LEU A 80 -8.29 4.07 3.56
C LEU A 80 -9.79 4.20 3.85
N PHE A 81 -10.37 3.32 4.66
CA PHE A 81 -11.78 3.46 5.07
C PHE A 81 -12.03 4.78 5.83
N GLN A 82 -11.09 5.20 6.67
CA GLN A 82 -11.18 6.50 7.35
C GLN A 82 -11.09 7.67 6.36
N ALA A 83 -10.15 7.63 5.41
CA ALA A 83 -10.01 8.64 4.37
C ALA A 83 -11.28 8.76 3.51
N VAL A 84 -11.81 7.63 3.04
CA VAL A 84 -13.02 7.56 2.23
C VAL A 84 -14.24 8.05 3.02
N GLY A 85 -14.38 7.63 4.29
CA GLY A 85 -15.45 8.10 5.17
C GLY A 85 -15.38 9.59 5.49
N ALA A 86 -14.18 10.17 5.61
CA ALA A 86 -13.99 11.61 5.78
C ALA A 86 -14.39 12.39 4.52
N PHE A 87 -14.01 11.87 3.34
CA PHE A 87 -14.39 12.43 2.05
C PHE A 87 -15.91 12.49 1.85
N PHE A 88 -16.63 11.39 2.16
CA PHE A 88 -18.10 11.36 2.03
C PHE A 88 -18.83 12.25 3.04
N ARG A 89 -18.31 12.41 4.27
CA ARG A 89 -18.91 13.31 5.27
C ARG A 89 -18.88 14.77 4.83
N ARG A 90 -17.81 15.22 4.17
CA ARG A 90 -17.71 16.58 3.63
C ARG A 90 -18.68 16.89 2.50
N ARG A 91 -19.17 15.90 1.75
CA ARG A 91 -20.17 16.12 0.69
C ARG A 91 -21.60 16.32 1.21
N ARG A 92 -21.86 16.08 2.51
CA ARG A 92 -23.19 16.23 3.12
C ARG A 92 -23.34 17.52 3.95
N SER A 93 -22.28 18.29 4.17
CA SER A 93 -22.33 19.62 4.79
C SER A 93 -22.27 20.70 3.73
#